data_AF-A0A381V601-F1
#
_entry.id   AF-A0A381V601-F1
#
_cell.length_a   1.000
_cell.length_b   1.000
_cell.length_c   1.000
_cell.angle_alpha   90.00
_cell.angle_beta   90.00
_cell.angle_gamma   90.00
#
_symmetry.space_group_name_H-M   'P 1'
#
loop_
_entity.id
_entity.type
_entity.pdbx_description
1 polymer ?
#
loop_
_entity_poly.entity_id
_entity_poly.type
_entity_poly.pdbx_seq_one_letter_code
_entity_poly.pdbx_strand_id
1 'polypeptide(L)'
;MSVLKKTKKNKKKQSRFNFFSKFRRRNKNKRPYKFLILVVIVALILSFVLVSLNQPIRVINIEGDFKRVSLKAFQTITLDIKNEGFLSFRQSLFRKKLESLDWVQSVQLTKEWPDTVNINVTEDDVVGIWNNELLLNSSGSLYA
;
A
#
# COMPACT_ATOMS: atom_id res chain seq x y z
N MET A 1 -7.58 75.84 73.04
CA MET A 1 -6.19 75.64 72.60
C MET A 1 -5.94 74.15 72.38
N SER A 2 -5.45 73.83 71.17
CA SER A 2 -4.84 72.57 70.65
C SER A 2 -4.84 71.33 71.56
N VAL A 3 -5.58 70.25 71.28
CA VAL A 3 -5.45 69.27 70.17
C VAL A 3 -4.27 68.28 70.35
N LEU A 4 -4.65 67.08 70.80
CA LEU A 4 -4.41 65.75 70.21
C LEU A 4 -2.97 65.40 69.76
N LYS A 5 -2.32 64.40 70.36
CA LYS A 5 -2.53 62.92 70.25
C LYS A 5 -1.41 62.32 69.39
N LYS A 6 -0.55 61.55 70.06
CA LYS A 6 0.41 60.61 69.45
C LYS A 6 -0.29 59.71 68.42
N THR A 7 0.44 59.41 67.34
CA THR A 7 0.68 58.09 66.73
C THR A 7 0.61 58.13 65.20
N LYS A 8 1.70 57.71 64.53
CA LYS A 8 1.61 56.80 63.38
C LYS A 8 2.96 56.18 63.03
N LYS A 9 3.04 54.88 63.33
CA LYS A 9 4.08 53.93 62.92
C LYS A 9 4.02 53.80 61.39
N ASN A 10 5.11 54.16 60.72
CA ASN A 10 5.20 54.25 59.27
C ASN A 10 5.44 52.86 58.65
N LYS A 11 4.38 52.11 58.35
CA LYS A 11 4.45 50.91 57.50
C LYS A 11 4.51 51.35 56.03
N LYS A 12 5.72 51.54 55.50
CA LYS A 12 5.94 51.83 54.07
C LYS A 12 5.51 50.63 53.22
N LYS A 13 4.37 50.80 52.54
CA LYS A 13 3.99 50.30 51.21
C LYS A 13 4.66 49.01 50.74
N GLN A 14 3.98 47.88 50.96
CA GLN A 14 3.98 46.75 50.03
C GLN A 14 3.31 47.21 48.73
N SER A 15 4.11 47.76 47.83
CA SER A 15 3.68 48.17 46.50
C SER A 15 4.17 47.15 45.47
N ARG A 16 3.23 46.31 45.04
CA ARG A 16 2.92 46.07 43.63
C ARG A 16 4.10 45.65 42.74
N PHE A 17 4.46 44.38 42.77
CA PHE A 17 4.75 43.65 41.54
C PHE A 17 4.21 42.23 41.65
N ASN A 18 2.88 42.10 41.51
CA ASN A 18 2.27 40.83 41.12
C ASN A 18 2.67 40.54 39.66
N PHE A 19 3.92 40.11 39.44
CA PHE A 19 4.43 39.78 38.10
C PHE A 19 3.80 38.49 37.54
N PHE A 20 3.14 37.68 38.38
CA PHE A 20 2.64 36.36 37.99
C PHE A 20 1.12 36.18 38.00
N SER A 21 0.30 37.24 38.05
CA SER A 21 -1.16 37.07 38.18
C SER A 21 -1.96 37.05 36.88
N LYS A 22 -1.32 36.85 35.71
CA LYS A 22 -2.04 36.70 34.44
C LYS A 22 -1.68 35.43 33.67
N PHE A 23 -1.54 34.30 34.35
CA PHE A 23 -1.93 33.03 33.72
C PHE A 23 -3.45 32.95 33.74
N ARG A 24 -4.07 33.76 32.86
CA ARG A 24 -5.51 33.74 32.63
C ARG A 24 -5.85 32.30 32.28
N ARG A 25 -6.50 31.59 33.21
CA ARG A 25 -7.14 30.29 32.99
C ARG A 25 -8.08 30.47 31.81
N ARG A 26 -7.55 30.28 30.60
CA ARG A 26 -8.35 30.17 29.41
C ARG A 26 -8.87 28.74 29.50
N ASN A 27 -10.00 28.61 30.20
CA ASN A 27 -10.79 27.40 30.21
C ASN A 27 -11.26 27.21 28.76
N LYS A 28 -10.37 26.66 27.94
CA LYS A 28 -10.65 26.35 26.55
C LYS A 28 -11.46 25.08 26.65
N ASN A 29 -12.78 25.21 26.75
CA ASN A 29 -13.71 24.24 26.21
C ASN A 29 -13.40 24.13 24.70
N LYS A 30 -12.26 23.51 24.36
CA LYS A 30 -11.98 23.01 23.01
C LYS A 30 -12.83 21.78 22.91
N ARG A 31 -14.11 21.99 22.60
CA ARG A 31 -15.05 20.92 22.33
C ARG A 31 -14.36 19.96 21.33
N PRO A 32 -13.99 18.73 21.74
CA PRO A 32 -13.04 17.89 21.01
C PRO A 32 -13.57 17.41 19.65
N TYR A 33 -14.87 17.60 19.40
CA TYR A 33 -15.51 17.24 18.13
C TYR A 33 -14.83 17.87 16.90
N LYS A 34 -14.20 19.05 17.01
CA LYS A 34 -13.48 19.64 15.85
C LYS A 34 -12.26 18.80 15.43
N PHE A 35 -11.54 18.23 16.40
CA PHE A 35 -10.46 17.30 16.12
C PHE A 35 -10.99 15.97 15.59
N LEU A 36 -12.09 15.47 16.15
CA LEU A 36 -12.73 14.24 15.65
C LEU A 36 -13.22 14.40 14.20
N ILE A 37 -13.86 15.51 13.86
CA ILE A 37 -14.29 15.81 12.48
C ILE A 37 -13.08 15.87 11.54
N LEU A 38 -11.99 16.53 11.95
CA LEU A 38 -10.77 16.58 11.13
C LEU A 38 -10.21 15.17 10.87
N VAL A 39 -10.14 14.32 11.88
CA VAL A 39 -9.65 12.93 11.75
C VAL A 39 -10.56 12.13 10.82
N VAL A 40 -11.88 12.26 10.95
CA VAL A 40 -12.84 11.58 10.05
C VAL A 40 -12.68 12.06 8.60
N ILE A 41 -12.55 13.37 8.37
CA ILE A 41 -12.32 13.91 7.03
C ILE A 41 -11.02 13.38 6.43
N VAL A 42 -9.93 13.39 7.20
CA VAL A 42 -8.64 12.86 6.74
C VAL A 42 -8.74 11.37 6.44
N ALA A 43 -9.42 10.59 7.27
CA ALA A 43 -9.63 9.16 7.02
C ALA A 43 -10.44 8.90 5.75
N LEU A 44 -11.48 9.70 5.48
CA LEU A 44 -12.27 9.60 4.24
C LEU A 44 -11.44 9.94 3.00
N ILE A 45 -10.64 11.01 3.05
CA ILE A 45 -9.76 11.40 1.95
C ILE A 45 -8.72 10.30 1.69
N LEU A 46 -8.09 9.78 2.74
CA LEU A 46 -7.09 8.71 2.61
C LEU A 46 -7.71 7.45 2.01
N SER A 47 -8.90 7.06 2.47
CA SER A 47 -9.66 5.94 1.93
C SER A 47 -9.99 6.13 0.45
N PHE A 48 -10.47 7.32 0.08
CA PHE A 48 -10.79 7.65 -1.31
C PHE A 48 -9.56 7.59 -2.22
N VAL A 49 -8.41 8.12 -1.77
CA VAL A 49 -7.15 8.06 -2.52
C VAL A 49 -6.70 6.60 -2.71
N LEU A 50 -6.75 5.78 -1.66
CA LEU A 50 -6.36 4.36 -1.76
C LEU A 50 -7.25 3.59 -2.76
N VAL A 51 -8.56 3.81 -2.72
CA VAL A 51 -9.50 3.19 -3.66
C VAL A 51 -9.25 3.68 -5.09
N SER A 52 -9.01 4.99 -5.27
CA SER A 52 -8.77 5.57 -6.59
C SER A 52 -7.44 5.13 -7.21
N LEU A 53 -6.44 4.76 -6.41
CA LEU A 53 -5.16 4.24 -6.89
C LEU A 53 -5.23 2.75 -7.26
N ASN A 54 -6.15 1.99 -6.67
CA ASN A 54 -6.34 0.57 -6.95
C ASN A 54 -7.24 0.37 -8.18
N GLN A 55 -6.72 0.66 -9.35
CA GLN A 55 -7.45 0.44 -10.60
C GLN A 55 -7.57 -1.05 -10.94
N PRO A 56 -8.66 -1.48 -11.59
CA PRO A 56 -8.76 -2.84 -12.10
C PRO A 56 -7.75 -3.04 -13.23
N ILE A 57 -7.15 -4.23 -13.30
CA ILE A 57 -6.25 -4.60 -14.40
C ILE A 57 -7.12 -4.75 -15.66
N ARG A 58 -6.81 -4.02 -16.73
CA ARG A 58 -7.60 -4.02 -17.97
C ARG A 58 -6.90 -4.72 -19.10
N VAL A 59 -5.59 -4.50 -19.20
CA VAL A 59 -4.76 -4.98 -20.32
C VAL A 59 -3.74 -5.96 -19.77
N ILE A 60 -3.68 -7.12 -20.40
CA ILE A 60 -2.67 -8.13 -20.09
C ILE A 60 -2.00 -8.50 -21.41
N ASN A 61 -0.75 -8.07 -21.57
CA ASN A 61 0.04 -8.42 -22.73
C ASN A 61 0.80 -9.69 -22.41
N ILE A 62 0.71 -10.65 -23.31
CA ILE A 62 1.36 -11.94 -23.18
C ILE A 62 2.34 -12.03 -24.34
N GLU A 63 3.63 -12.01 -23.99
CA GLU A 63 4.75 -12.08 -24.93
C GLU A 63 5.52 -13.39 -24.66
N GLY A 64 6.02 -14.01 -25.73
CA GLY A 64 6.75 -15.27 -25.65
C GLY A 64 6.53 -16.16 -26.87
N ASP A 65 7.45 -17.11 -27.05
CA ASP A 65 7.35 -18.15 -28.07
C ASP A 65 6.41 -19.26 -27.57
N PHE A 66 5.09 -19.16 -27.78
CA PHE A 66 4.12 -20.18 -27.35
C PHE A 66 4.04 -21.36 -28.32
N LYS A 67 5.10 -22.19 -28.41
CA LYS A 67 5.15 -23.34 -29.32
C LYS A 67 4.48 -24.58 -28.72
N ARG A 68 4.63 -24.79 -27.41
CA ARG A 68 4.13 -26.00 -26.71
C ARG A 68 3.27 -25.70 -25.50
N VAL A 69 3.40 -24.50 -24.93
CA VAL A 69 2.61 -24.10 -23.76
C VAL A 69 1.14 -23.91 -24.15
N SER A 70 0.25 -24.46 -23.33
CA SER A 70 -1.20 -24.33 -23.51
C SER A 70 -1.65 -22.89 -23.25
N LEU A 71 -1.95 -22.16 -24.33
CA LEU A 71 -2.54 -20.81 -24.27
C LEU A 71 -3.84 -20.78 -23.44
N LYS A 72 -4.64 -21.85 -23.49
CA LYS A 72 -5.91 -21.93 -22.75
C LYS A 72 -5.70 -21.99 -21.23
N ALA A 73 -4.68 -22.74 -20.79
CA ALA A 73 -4.31 -22.79 -19.37
C ALA A 73 -3.80 -21.43 -18.89
N PHE A 74 -2.96 -20.77 -19.69
CA PHE A 74 -2.48 -19.42 -19.43
C PHE A 74 -3.62 -18.39 -19.32
N GLN A 75 -4.54 -18.39 -20.29
CA GLN A 75 -5.69 -17.50 -20.29
C GLN A 75 -6.54 -17.68 -19.05
N THR A 76 -6.76 -18.92 -18.61
CA THR A 76 -7.56 -19.21 -17.40
C THR A 76 -6.93 -18.59 -16.16
N ILE A 77 -5.62 -18.76 -15.97
CA ILE A 77 -4.89 -18.17 -14.83
C ILE A 77 -4.87 -16.65 -14.94
N THR A 78 -4.75 -16.12 -16.15
CA THR A 78 -4.72 -14.68 -16.43
C THR A 78 -6.07 -14.01 -16.18
N LEU A 79 -7.18 -14.70 -16.38
CA LEU A 79 -8.51 -14.21 -16.03
C LEU A 79 -8.69 -14.05 -14.52
N ASP A 80 -8.11 -14.95 -13.72
CA ASP A 80 -8.10 -14.81 -12.26
C ASP A 80 -7.39 -13.52 -11.83
N ILE A 81 -6.30 -13.16 -12.52
CA ILE A 81 -5.53 -11.92 -12.27
C ILE A 81 -6.41 -10.68 -12.48
N LYS A 82 -7.23 -10.68 -13.54
CA LYS A 82 -8.06 -9.54 -13.92
C LYS A 82 -9.10 -9.17 -12.85
N ASN A 83 -9.51 -10.14 -12.04
CA ASN A 83 -10.44 -9.92 -10.93
C ASN A 83 -9.77 -9.26 -9.71
N GLU A 84 -8.44 -9.24 -9.65
CA GLU A 84 -7.69 -8.54 -8.61
C GLU A 84 -7.39 -7.08 -9.01
N GLY A 85 -7.34 -6.18 -8.03
CA GLY A 85 -6.92 -4.79 -8.25
C GLY A 85 -5.41 -4.69 -8.49
N PHE A 86 -4.98 -3.73 -9.31
CA PHE A 86 -3.57 -3.54 -9.72
C PHE A 86 -2.59 -3.42 -8.54
N LEU A 87 -3.01 -2.80 -7.43
CA LEU A 87 -2.18 -2.67 -6.22
C LEU A 87 -2.24 -3.92 -5.32
N SER A 88 -3.38 -4.61 -5.30
CA SER A 88 -3.58 -5.82 -4.49
C SER A 88 -2.89 -7.05 -5.09
N PHE A 89 -2.71 -7.05 -6.41
CA PHE A 89 -2.14 -8.15 -7.18
C PHE A 89 -0.71 -8.51 -6.75
N ARG A 90 -0.53 -9.77 -6.35
CA ARG A 90 0.76 -10.32 -5.92
C ARG A 90 1.44 -11.07 -7.04
N GLN A 91 2.32 -10.35 -7.74
CA GLN A 91 3.11 -10.89 -8.86
C GLN A 91 3.82 -12.22 -8.56
N SER A 92 4.40 -12.38 -7.37
CA SER A 92 5.15 -13.60 -7.01
C SER A 92 4.28 -14.86 -6.94
N LEU A 93 3.01 -14.73 -6.54
CA LEU A 93 2.08 -15.87 -6.48
C LEU A 93 1.68 -16.31 -7.88
N PHE A 94 1.35 -15.37 -8.75
CA PHE A 94 0.99 -15.67 -10.13
C PHE A 94 2.17 -16.14 -10.94
N ARG A 95 3.37 -15.60 -10.71
CA ARG A 95 4.61 -16.13 -11.27
C ARG A 95 4.75 -17.62 -11.01
N LYS A 96 4.65 -18.03 -9.74
CA LYS A 96 4.72 -19.45 -9.35
C LYS A 96 3.62 -20.30 -9.97
N LYS A 97 2.39 -19.77 -10.05
CA LYS A 97 1.23 -20.46 -10.65
C LYS A 97 1.39 -20.64 -12.16
N LEU A 98 2.05 -19.70 -12.84
CA LEU A 98 2.35 -19.78 -14.27
C LEU A 98 3.58 -20.67 -14.55
N GLU A 99 4.62 -20.59 -13.72
CA GLU A 99 5.80 -21.47 -13.78
C GLU A 99 5.48 -22.93 -13.46
N SER A 100 4.35 -23.23 -12.81
CA SER A 100 3.90 -24.61 -12.59
C SER A 100 3.20 -25.24 -13.81
N LEU A 101 3.01 -24.50 -14.89
CA LEU A 101 2.49 -25.06 -16.14
C LEU A 101 3.57 -25.85 -16.86
N ASP A 102 3.16 -26.89 -17.58
CA ASP A 102 4.07 -27.68 -18.39
C ASP A 102 4.75 -26.81 -19.47
N TRP A 103 6.02 -27.13 -19.75
CA TRP A 103 6.85 -26.46 -20.75
C TRP A 103 7.23 -25.01 -20.44
N VAL A 104 6.86 -24.47 -19.28
CA VAL A 104 7.25 -23.11 -18.85
C VAL A 104 8.56 -23.17 -18.07
N GLN A 105 9.62 -22.59 -18.64
CA GLN A 105 10.91 -22.50 -17.96
C GLN A 105 10.93 -21.36 -16.94
N SER A 106 10.50 -20.17 -17.37
CA SER A 106 10.48 -18.99 -16.50
C SER A 106 9.41 -17.99 -16.95
N VAL A 107 8.86 -17.27 -15.97
CA VAL A 107 7.87 -16.22 -16.23
C VAL A 107 8.34 -14.91 -15.62
N GLN A 108 8.46 -13.90 -16.47
CA GLN A 108 8.74 -12.54 -16.07
C GLN A 108 7.44 -11.74 -16.16
N LEU A 109 6.99 -11.28 -15.00
CA LEU A 109 5.86 -10.36 -14.91
C LEU A 109 6.39 -8.95 -14.69
N THR A 110 5.84 -7.98 -15.39
CA THR A 110 6.15 -6.57 -15.20
C THR A 110 4.84 -5.80 -15.14
N LYS A 111 4.79 -4.83 -14.21
CA LYS A 111 3.60 -4.01 -13.99
C LYS A 111 3.83 -2.65 -14.60
N GLU A 112 2.99 -2.30 -15.55
CA GLU A 112 2.97 -0.98 -16.16
C GLU A 112 1.71 -0.24 -15.69
N TRP A 113 1.93 0.71 -14.79
CA TRP A 113 0.86 1.58 -14.32
C TRP A 113 0.35 2.43 -15.49
N PRO A 114 -0.97 2.63 -15.69
CA PRO A 114 -2.03 2.52 -14.68
C PRO A 114 -2.76 1.18 -14.54
N ASP A 115 -2.86 0.38 -15.59
CA ASP A 115 -3.80 -0.75 -15.66
C ASP A 115 -3.29 -1.95 -16.47
N THR A 116 -1.98 -1.99 -16.77
CA THR A 116 -1.37 -2.94 -17.68
C THR A 116 -0.40 -3.90 -16.96
N VAL A 117 -0.50 -5.19 -17.28
CA VAL A 117 0.45 -6.22 -16.82
C VAL A 117 1.06 -6.89 -18.05
N ASN A 118 2.38 -6.79 -18.17
CA ASN A 118 3.13 -7.46 -19.22
C ASN A 118 3.68 -8.77 -18.67
N ILE A 119 3.40 -9.87 -19.37
CA ILE A 119 3.81 -11.22 -19.03
C ILE A 119 4.71 -11.70 -20.15
N ASN A 120 5.99 -11.88 -19.86
CA ASN A 120 6.95 -12.48 -20.76
C ASN A 120 7.23 -13.92 -20.32
N VAL A 121 6.99 -14.86 -21.22
CA VAL A 121 7.09 -16.31 -20.95
C VAL A 121 8.26 -16.88 -21.74
N THR A 122 9.15 -17.58 -21.05
CA THR A 122 10.22 -18.37 -21.67
C THR A 122 9.84 -19.84 -21.62
N GLU A 123 9.71 -20.47 -22.79
CA GLU A 123 9.49 -21.90 -22.90
C GLU A 123 10.78 -22.69 -22.68
N ASP A 124 10.64 -23.91 -22.19
CA ASP A 124 11.72 -24.87 -22.10
C ASP A 124 12.00 -25.54 -23.47
N ASP A 125 13.27 -25.64 -23.83
CA ASP A 125 13.70 -26.30 -25.06
C ASP A 125 13.71 -27.83 -24.90
N VAL A 126 13.34 -28.53 -25.98
CA VAL A 126 13.43 -30.00 -26.04
C VAL A 126 14.86 -30.39 -26.36
N VAL A 127 15.48 -31.16 -25.47
CA VAL A 127 16.85 -31.69 -25.67
C VAL A 127 16.82 -33.09 -26.28
N GLY A 128 15.78 -33.89 -26.00
CA GLY A 128 15.65 -35.22 -26.57
C GLY A 128 14.41 -35.98 -26.13
N ILE A 129 14.32 -37.24 -26.55
CA ILE A 129 13.27 -38.18 -26.18
C ILE A 129 13.87 -39.19 -25.20
N TRP A 130 13.22 -39.37 -24.05
CA TRP A 130 13.54 -40.35 -23.02
C TRP A 130 12.63 -41.57 -23.15
N ASN A 131 13.23 -42.77 -23.18
CA ASN A 131 12.52 -44.06 -23.25
C ASN A 131 11.47 -44.16 -24.39
N ASN A 132 11.69 -43.46 -25.51
CA ASN A 132 10.78 -43.41 -26.67
C ASN A 132 9.34 -42.91 -26.40
N GLU A 133 9.03 -42.43 -25.19
CA GLU A 133 7.69 -42.02 -24.79
C GLU A 133 7.64 -40.63 -24.15
N LEU A 134 8.73 -40.19 -23.52
CA LEU A 134 8.78 -38.94 -22.76
C LEU A 134 9.71 -37.94 -23.45
N LEU A 135 9.39 -36.66 -23.38
CA LEU A 135 10.26 -35.59 -23.85
C LEU A 135 11.09 -35.05 -22.67
N LEU A 136 12.39 -34.95 -22.88
CA LEU A 136 13.34 -34.36 -21.93
C LEU A 136 13.59 -32.90 -22.31
N ASN A 137 13.36 -32.01 -21.35
CA ASN A 137 13.66 -30.60 -21.53
C ASN A 137 15.08 -30.22 -21.08
N SER A 138 15.47 -28.97 -21.31
CA SER A 138 16.76 -28.39 -20.88
C SER A 138 16.96 -28.33 -19.36
N SER A 139 15.87 -28.29 -18.57
CA SER A 139 15.95 -28.26 -17.09
C SER A 139 15.99 -29.65 -16.44
N GLY A 140 15.92 -30.74 -17.24
CA GLY A 140 15.94 -32.12 -16.77
C GLY A 140 14.57 -32.67 -16.35
N SER A 141 13.49 -31.95 -16.62
CA SER A 141 12.10 -32.40 -16.43
C SER A 141 11.63 -33.25 -17.61
N LEU A 142 10.78 -34.23 -17.29
CA LEU A 142 10.17 -35.14 -18.24
C LEU A 142 8.70 -34.78 -18.43
N TYR A 143 8.28 -34.64 -19.68
CA TYR A 143 6.88 -34.40 -20.04
C TYR A 143 6.40 -35.54 -20.96
N ALA A 144 5.13 -35.92 -20.82
CA ALA A 144 4.48 -36.91 -21.67
C ALA A 144 3.76 -36.24 -22.84
#